data_AF-A0A377DR51-F1
#
_entry.id   AF-A0A377DR51-F1
#
_cell.length_a   1.000
_cell.length_b   1.000
_cell.length_c   1.000
_cell.angle_alpha   90.00
_cell.angle_beta   90.00
_cell.angle_gamma   90.00
#
_symmetry.space_group_name_H-M   'P 1'
#
loop_
_entity.id
_entity.type
_entity.pdbx_description
1 polymer ?
#
loop_
_entity_poly.entity_id
_entity_poly.type
_entity_poly.pdbx_seq_one_letter_code
_entity_poly.pdbx_strand_id
1 'polypeptide(L)'
;MNMLEKIQSQLEHLSKSERKVAEVILASPDNAIHSSIAAMALEANVSEPTVNRFCRSMDTRGFPDFKLHLAQSLANGTPYVNRNVNEDDSVESYTGKIFESAMATLDHVRHSLDKSAINRAVDLLTQAKKIAFFGLGSSAAVAHDAMNKFLSF
;
A
#
# COMPACT_ATOMS: atom_id res chain seq x y z
N MET A 1 3.91 6.82 -1.00
CA MET A 1 3.08 6.04 -0.07
C MET A 1 1.95 6.92 0.42
N ASN A 2 0.71 6.56 0.12
CA ASN A 2 -0.47 7.28 0.63
C ASN A 2 -0.71 6.93 2.11
N MET A 3 -1.57 7.66 2.81
CA MET A 3 -1.80 7.48 4.25
C MET A 3 -2.33 6.07 4.59
N LEU A 4 -3.15 5.48 3.73
CA LEU A 4 -3.74 4.17 3.99
C LEU A 4 -2.72 3.03 3.85
N GLU A 5 -1.83 3.11 2.85
CA GLU A 5 -0.66 2.23 2.72
C GLU A 5 0.28 2.35 3.93
N LYS A 6 0.47 3.56 4.44
CA LYS A 6 1.25 3.80 5.66
C LYS A 6 0.64 3.13 6.88
N ILE A 7 -0.68 3.26 7.06
CA ILE A 7 -1.37 2.60 8.18
C ILE A 7 -1.26 1.07 8.05
N GLN A 8 -1.49 0.52 6.85
CA GLN A 8 -1.40 -0.92 6.60
C GLN A 8 0.01 -1.46 6.90
N SER A 9 1.05 -0.81 6.40
CA SER A 9 2.45 -1.23 6.61
C SER A 9 2.91 -1.15 8.07
N GLN A 10 2.27 -0.32 8.89
CA GLN A 10 2.59 -0.17 10.31
C GLN A 10 1.74 -1.04 11.24
N LEU A 11 0.71 -1.74 10.74
CA LEU A 11 -0.25 -2.50 11.56
C LEU A 11 0.41 -3.45 12.57
N GLU A 12 1.50 -4.12 12.19
CA GLU A 12 2.22 -5.07 13.06
C GLU A 12 3.10 -4.38 14.11
N HIS A 13 3.44 -3.11 13.90
CA HIS A 13 4.27 -2.31 14.80
C HIS A 13 3.45 -1.45 15.77
N LEU A 14 2.15 -1.31 15.55
CA LEU A 14 1.26 -0.55 16.42
C LEU A 14 0.99 -1.28 17.75
N SER A 15 0.83 -0.51 18.82
CA SER A 15 0.32 -1.07 20.07
C SER A 15 -1.09 -1.62 19.89
N LYS A 16 -1.53 -2.54 20.76
CA LYS A 16 -2.88 -3.14 20.69
C LYS A 16 -4.00 -2.09 20.59
N SER A 17 -3.87 -0.97 21.29
CA SER A 17 -4.88 0.10 21.29
C SER A 17 -4.81 0.98 20.04
N GLU A 18 -3.62 1.23 19.50
CA GLU A 18 -3.47 1.97 18.24
C GLU A 18 -3.90 1.14 17.04
N ARG A 19 -3.67 -0.18 17.08
CA ARG A 19 -4.14 -1.11 16.06
C ARG A 19 -5.66 -1.10 15.91
N LYS A 20 -6.41 -1.01 17.01
CA LYS A 20 -7.87 -0.86 16.95
C LYS A 20 -8.31 0.39 16.17
N VAL A 21 -7.59 1.51 16.36
CA VAL A 21 -7.85 2.75 15.61
C VAL A 21 -7.53 2.56 14.13
N ALA A 22 -6.40 1.92 13.82
CA ALA A 22 -6.01 1.59 12.45
C ALA A 22 -7.07 0.72 11.75
N GLU A 23 -7.56 -0.34 12.42
CA GLU A 23 -8.55 -1.27 11.88
C GLU A 23 -9.88 -0.59 11.57
N VAL A 24 -10.37 0.30 12.45
CA VAL A 24 -11.58 1.11 12.18
C VAL A 24 -11.38 2.01 10.95
N ILE A 25 -10.23 2.69 10.85
CA ILE A 25 -9.95 3.58 9.73
C ILE A 25 -9.84 2.80 8.41
N LEU A 26 -9.17 1.64 8.41
CA LEU A 26 -9.00 0.80 7.22
C LEU A 26 -10.32 0.12 6.80
N ALA A 27 -11.22 -0.16 7.75
CA ALA A 27 -12.53 -0.73 7.46
C ALA A 27 -13.45 0.27 6.75
N SER A 28 -13.34 1.58 7.04
CA SER A 28 -14.15 2.62 6.37
C SER A 28 -13.43 3.98 6.33
N PRO A 29 -12.46 4.16 5.41
CA PRO A 29 -11.70 5.40 5.30
C PRO A 29 -12.55 6.64 5.03
N ASP A 30 -13.61 6.51 4.21
CA ASP A 30 -14.55 7.59 3.91
C ASP A 30 -15.31 8.05 5.16
N ASN A 31 -15.71 7.13 6.05
CA ASN A 31 -16.33 7.52 7.31
C ASN A 31 -15.28 8.17 8.24
N ALA A 32 -14.06 7.65 8.27
CA ALA A 32 -13.00 8.16 9.15
C ALA A 32 -12.64 9.64 8.89
N ILE A 33 -12.71 10.12 7.64
CA ILE A 33 -12.47 11.55 7.33
C ILE A 33 -13.59 12.47 7.86
N HIS A 34 -14.80 11.94 8.03
CA HIS A 34 -15.96 12.68 8.53
C HIS A 34 -16.15 12.55 10.05
N SER A 35 -15.58 11.54 10.69
CA SER A 35 -15.67 11.33 12.14
C SER A 35 -14.99 12.41 12.97
N SER A 36 -15.52 12.65 14.18
CA SER A 36 -14.84 13.39 15.24
C SER A 36 -13.87 12.48 15.99
N ILE A 37 -12.92 13.04 16.75
CA ILE A 37 -11.97 12.23 17.54
C ILE A 37 -12.71 11.39 18.60
N ALA A 38 -13.77 11.95 19.19
CA ALA A 38 -14.62 11.26 20.16
C ALA A 38 -15.35 10.07 19.53
N ALA A 39 -15.94 10.26 18.34
CA ALA A 39 -16.60 9.19 17.60
C ALA A 39 -15.61 8.08 17.21
N MET A 40 -14.42 8.45 16.71
CA MET A 40 -13.36 7.51 16.36
C MET A 40 -12.89 6.71 17.58
N ALA A 41 -12.72 7.36 18.74
CA ALA A 41 -12.32 6.71 19.97
C ALA A 41 -13.39 5.72 20.46
N LEU A 42 -14.66 6.10 20.37
CA LEU A 42 -15.80 5.25 20.73
C LEU A 42 -15.89 4.02 19.82
N GLU A 43 -15.82 4.21 18.52
CA GLU A 43 -15.89 3.14 17.52
C GLU A 43 -14.71 2.15 17.67
N ALA A 44 -13.50 2.66 17.87
CA ALA A 44 -12.31 1.83 18.12
C ALA A 44 -12.24 1.27 19.55
N ASN A 45 -13.20 1.60 20.43
CA ASN A 45 -13.20 1.22 21.84
C ASN A 45 -11.87 1.54 22.56
N VAL A 46 -11.45 2.80 22.43
CA VAL A 46 -10.25 3.38 23.06
C VAL A 46 -10.54 4.80 23.57
N SER A 47 -9.56 5.45 24.19
CA SER A 47 -9.66 6.84 24.62
C SER A 47 -9.20 7.83 23.53
N GLU A 48 -9.72 9.05 23.53
CA GLU A 48 -9.27 10.11 22.59
C GLU A 48 -7.74 10.36 22.60
N PRO A 49 -7.04 10.34 23.75
CA PRO A 49 -5.58 10.41 23.76
C PRO A 49 -4.91 9.28 23.00
N THR A 50 -5.51 8.10 22.95
CA THR A 50 -5.01 6.95 22.17
C THR A 50 -5.14 7.22 20.67
N VAL A 51 -6.27 7.78 20.22
CA VAL A 51 -6.44 8.20 18.82
C VAL A 51 -5.40 9.25 18.44
N ASN A 52 -5.14 10.23 19.31
CA ASN A 52 -4.09 11.23 19.06
C ASN A 52 -2.68 10.63 19.04
N ARG A 53 -2.37 9.63 19.88
CA ARG A 53 -1.08 8.91 19.82
C ARG A 53 -0.94 8.15 18.50
N PHE A 54 -1.99 7.46 18.06
CA PHE A 54 -2.03 6.82 16.74
C PHE A 54 -1.74 7.83 15.62
N CYS A 55 -2.40 8.99 15.59
CA CYS A 55 -2.14 10.01 14.58
C CYS A 55 -0.68 10.49 14.58
N ARG A 56 -0.08 10.66 15.76
CA ARG A 56 1.34 11.02 15.89
C ARG A 56 2.28 9.91 15.41
N SER A 57 1.95 8.65 15.64
CA SER A 57 2.70 7.50 15.11
C SER A 57 2.69 7.44 13.57
N MET A 58 1.71 8.11 12.95
CA MET A 58 1.62 8.28 11.50
C MET A 58 2.29 9.57 10.99
N ASP A 59 3.16 10.19 11.79
CA ASP A 59 3.88 11.45 11.49
C ASP A 59 2.95 12.65 11.21
N THR A 60 1.85 12.74 11.94
CA THR A 60 0.93 13.89 11.85
C THR A 60 0.85 14.64 13.17
N ARG A 61 0.48 15.93 13.13
CA ARG A 61 0.46 16.80 14.31
C ARG A 61 -0.68 16.47 15.30
N GLY A 62 -1.67 15.70 14.85
CA GLY A 62 -2.85 15.29 15.62
C GLY A 62 -4.00 14.91 14.69
N PHE A 63 -5.17 14.62 15.27
CA PHE A 63 -6.31 14.09 14.50
C PHE A 63 -6.77 14.97 13.31
N PRO A 64 -6.88 16.31 13.40
CA PRO A 64 -7.27 17.13 12.25
C PRO A 64 -6.28 17.06 11.08
N ASP A 65 -4.98 17.08 11.39
CA ASP A 65 -3.89 16.99 10.40
C ASP A 65 -3.87 15.61 9.73
N PHE A 66 -4.07 14.55 10.52
CA PHE A 66 -4.26 13.20 10.03
C PHE A 66 -5.42 13.08 9.03
N LYS A 67 -6.60 13.65 9.35
CA LYS A 67 -7.75 13.60 8.45
C LYS A 67 -7.49 14.33 7.13
N LEU A 68 -6.71 15.40 7.13
CA LEU A 68 -6.31 16.11 5.91
C LEU A 68 -5.46 15.19 5.00
N HIS A 69 -4.44 14.55 5.55
CA HIS A 69 -3.59 13.61 4.80
C HIS A 69 -4.37 12.37 4.33
N LEU A 70 -5.30 11.88 5.14
CA LEU A 70 -6.20 10.78 4.76
C LEU A 70 -7.11 11.20 3.59
N ALA A 71 -7.74 12.38 3.66
CA ALA A 71 -8.59 12.90 2.59
C ALA A 71 -7.82 13.12 1.28
N GLN A 72 -6.59 13.65 1.34
CA GLN A 72 -5.70 13.75 0.18
C GLN A 72 -5.37 12.39 -0.43
N SER A 73 -5.19 11.37 0.41
CA SER A 73 -4.93 10.00 -0.03
C SER A 73 -6.13 9.39 -0.77
N LEU A 74 -7.35 9.71 -0.33
CA LEU A 74 -8.60 9.30 -0.99
C LEU A 74 -8.85 10.07 -2.30
N ALA A 75 -8.49 11.36 -2.35
CA ALA A 75 -8.68 12.20 -3.53
C ALA A 75 -7.71 11.89 -4.68
N ASN A 76 -6.49 11.45 -4.39
CA ASN A 76 -5.41 11.31 -5.38
C ASN A 76 -5.37 9.97 -6.14
N GLY A 77 -6.52 9.30 -6.32
CA GLY A 77 -6.71 8.49 -7.54
C GLY A 77 -6.58 6.97 -7.43
N THR A 78 -7.01 6.35 -6.34
CA THR A 78 -7.70 5.05 -6.41
C THR A 78 -8.54 4.93 -5.15
N PRO A 79 -9.82 4.54 -5.20
CA PRO A 79 -10.55 4.18 -3.99
C PRO A 79 -9.66 3.20 -3.21
N TYR A 80 -9.49 3.43 -1.91
CA TYR A 80 -8.92 2.39 -1.06
C TYR A 80 -9.96 1.28 -0.98
N VAL A 81 -9.93 0.41 -1.97
CA VAL A 81 -10.59 -0.88 -1.88
C VAL A 81 -9.65 -1.73 -1.06
N ASN A 82 -10.18 -2.36 -0.02
CA ASN A 82 -9.45 -3.40 0.69
C ASN A 82 -9.13 -4.50 -0.33
N ARG A 83 -7.92 -4.43 -0.87
CA ARG A 83 -7.37 -5.33 -1.89
C ARG A 83 -6.93 -6.67 -1.30
N ASN A 84 -7.03 -6.82 0.02
CA ASN A 84 -6.74 -8.09 0.66
C ASN A 84 -7.90 -9.04 0.37
N VAL A 85 -7.54 -10.16 -0.24
CA VAL A 85 -8.44 -11.30 -0.40
C VAL A 85 -8.58 -11.96 0.97
N ASN A 86 -9.81 -12.04 1.46
CA ASN A 86 -10.16 -12.70 2.71
C ASN A 86 -10.83 -14.05 2.42
N GLU A 87 -10.78 -14.98 3.37
CA GLU A 87 -11.37 -16.31 3.22
C GLU A 87 -12.89 -16.27 2.94
N ASP A 88 -13.59 -15.26 3.47
CA ASP A 88 -15.03 -15.08 3.32
C ASP A 88 -15.44 -14.25 2.09
N ASP A 89 -14.51 -13.88 1.19
CA ASP A 89 -14.84 -13.12 0.00
C ASP A 89 -15.65 -13.93 -1.02
N SER A 90 -16.69 -13.31 -1.59
CA SER A 90 -17.39 -13.87 -2.75
C SER A 90 -16.47 -13.89 -3.99
N VAL A 91 -16.80 -14.76 -4.96
CA VAL A 91 -16.09 -14.83 -6.25
C VAL A 91 -15.99 -13.46 -6.92
N GLU A 92 -17.09 -12.71 -6.91
CA GLU A 92 -17.15 -11.35 -7.46
C GLU A 92 -16.23 -10.39 -6.69
N SER A 93 -16.27 -10.45 -5.34
CA SER A 93 -15.44 -9.62 -4.46
C SER A 93 -13.95 -9.85 -4.69
N TYR A 94 -13.46 -11.09 -4.52
CA TYR A 94 -12.02 -11.33 -4.65
C TYR A 94 -11.52 -11.12 -6.08
N THR A 95 -12.35 -11.36 -7.10
CA THR A 95 -11.97 -11.09 -8.50
C THR A 95 -11.69 -9.60 -8.68
N GLY A 96 -12.60 -8.72 -8.25
CA GLY A 96 -12.38 -7.27 -8.27
C GLY A 96 -11.12 -6.87 -7.52
N LYS A 97 -10.96 -7.35 -6.28
CA LYS A 97 -9.80 -7.06 -5.44
C LYS A 97 -8.47 -7.43 -6.09
N ILE A 98 -8.37 -8.61 -6.71
CA ILE A 98 -7.14 -9.08 -7.37
C ILE A 98 -6.75 -8.13 -8.51
N PHE A 99 -7.70 -7.81 -9.40
CA PHE A 99 -7.42 -6.95 -10.54
C PHE A 99 -7.08 -5.52 -10.11
N GLU A 100 -7.83 -4.95 -9.17
CA GLU A 100 -7.55 -3.62 -8.63
C GLU A 100 -6.19 -3.55 -7.92
N SER A 101 -5.82 -4.61 -7.20
CA SER A 101 -4.51 -4.74 -6.56
C SER A 101 -3.38 -4.75 -7.58
N ALA A 102 -3.52 -5.53 -8.66
CA ALA A 102 -2.55 -5.58 -9.74
C ALA A 102 -2.42 -4.22 -10.43
N MET A 103 -3.55 -3.58 -10.80
CA MET A 103 -3.56 -2.28 -11.47
C MET A 103 -2.87 -1.20 -10.63
N ALA A 104 -3.17 -1.14 -9.34
CA ALA A 104 -2.58 -0.14 -8.48
C ALA A 104 -1.11 -0.41 -8.17
N THR A 105 -0.70 -1.68 -8.09
CA THR A 105 0.73 -2.03 -8.00
C THR A 105 1.47 -1.53 -9.25
N LEU A 106 0.90 -1.73 -10.44
CA LEU A 106 1.49 -1.23 -11.68
C LEU A 106 1.56 0.30 -11.71
N ASP A 107 0.50 0.99 -11.28
CA ASP A 107 0.49 2.46 -11.23
C ASP A 107 1.47 3.03 -10.20
N HIS A 108 1.59 2.39 -9.03
CA HIS A 108 2.60 2.77 -8.04
C HIS A 108 4.01 2.61 -8.61
N VAL A 109 4.32 1.44 -9.21
CA VAL A 109 5.62 1.20 -9.85
C VAL A 109 5.89 2.27 -10.92
N ARG A 110 4.90 2.56 -11.78
CA ARG A 110 5.01 3.61 -12.81
C ARG A 110 5.47 4.96 -12.26
N HIS A 111 4.96 5.36 -11.08
CA HIS A 111 5.33 6.62 -10.44
C HIS A 111 6.63 6.55 -9.63
N SER A 112 7.04 5.37 -9.16
CA SER A 112 8.27 5.20 -8.36
C SER A 112 9.53 4.96 -9.19
N LEU A 113 9.40 4.70 -10.49
CA LEU A 113 10.53 4.38 -11.36
C LEU A 113 11.44 5.60 -11.60
N ASP A 114 12.70 5.46 -11.20
CA ASP A 114 13.76 6.40 -11.58
C ASP A 114 14.23 6.12 -13.03
N LYS A 115 13.82 7.01 -13.94
CA LYS A 115 14.18 6.92 -15.36
C LYS A 115 15.70 6.92 -15.60
N SER A 116 16.47 7.59 -14.75
CA SER A 116 17.94 7.62 -14.85
C SER A 116 18.57 6.28 -14.44
N ALA A 117 18.01 5.62 -13.42
CA ALA A 117 18.42 4.27 -13.03
C ALA A 117 18.09 3.25 -14.12
N ILE A 118 16.92 3.36 -14.74
CA ILE A 118 16.55 2.50 -15.89
C ILE A 118 17.56 2.67 -17.03
N ASN A 119 17.88 3.91 -17.42
CA ASN A 119 18.81 4.13 -18.53
C ASN A 119 20.19 3.54 -18.24
N ARG A 120 20.71 3.74 -17.02
CA ARG A 120 21.98 3.14 -16.59
C ARG A 120 21.95 1.61 -16.62
N ALA A 121 20.83 1.00 -16.22
CA ALA A 121 20.67 -0.45 -16.28
C ALA A 121 20.71 -0.95 -17.74
N VAL A 122 20.04 -0.25 -18.67
CA VAL A 122 20.08 -0.56 -20.10
C VAL A 122 21.51 -0.45 -20.65
N ASP A 123 22.23 0.62 -20.33
CA ASP A 123 23.62 0.82 -20.78
C ASP A 123 24.54 -0.32 -20.30
N LEU A 124 24.39 -0.76 -19.05
CA LEU A 124 25.16 -1.88 -18.49
C LEU A 124 24.80 -3.21 -19.16
N LEU A 125 23.51 -3.46 -19.39
CA LEU A 125 23.03 -4.72 -19.99
C LEU A 125 23.42 -4.83 -21.46
N THR A 126 23.38 -3.73 -22.22
CA THR A 126 23.75 -3.72 -23.66
C THR A 126 25.24 -3.93 -23.89
N GLN A 127 26.10 -3.57 -22.94
CA GLN A 127 27.56 -3.77 -23.01
C GLN A 127 28.01 -5.12 -22.41
N ALA A 128 27.10 -5.86 -21.78
CA ALA A 128 27.43 -7.09 -21.10
C ALA A 128 27.73 -8.21 -22.11
N LYS A 129 28.87 -8.88 -21.96
CA LYS A 129 29.22 -10.07 -22.75
C LYS A 129 28.45 -11.32 -22.33
N LYS A 130 27.96 -11.33 -21.09
CA LYS A 130 27.21 -12.43 -20.49
C LYS A 130 26.25 -11.87 -19.45
N ILE A 131 25.00 -12.26 -19.55
CA ILE A 131 23.95 -11.94 -18.58
C ILE A 131 23.48 -13.26 -17.97
N ALA A 132 23.38 -13.31 -16.65
CA ALA A 132 22.90 -14.48 -15.93
C ALA A 132 21.71 -14.06 -15.06
N PHE A 133 20.62 -14.81 -15.15
CA PHE A 133 19.40 -14.58 -14.38
C PHE A 133 19.31 -15.61 -13.25
N PHE A 134 19.00 -15.14 -12.05
CA PHE A 134 18.81 -15.97 -10.86
C PHE A 134 17.46 -15.64 -10.24
N GLY A 135 16.71 -16.66 -9.85
CA GLY A 135 15.43 -16.50 -9.17
C GLY A 135 15.08 -17.75 -8.38
N LEU A 136 14.49 -17.57 -7.20
CA LEU A 136 14.01 -18.63 -6.32
C LEU A 136 12.51 -18.42 -6.07
N GLY A 137 11.73 -19.51 -6.03
CA GLY A 137 10.29 -19.43 -5.81
C GLY A 137 9.57 -18.65 -6.91
N SER A 138 8.70 -17.71 -6.55
CA SER A 138 7.96 -16.88 -7.50
C SER A 138 8.87 -16.04 -8.40
N SER A 139 10.03 -15.62 -7.90
CA SER A 139 11.02 -14.87 -8.69
C SER A 139 11.69 -15.71 -9.79
N ALA A 140 11.61 -17.05 -9.71
CA ALA A 140 12.14 -17.93 -10.76
C ALA A 140 11.39 -17.75 -12.09
N ALA A 141 10.06 -17.58 -12.05
CA ALA A 141 9.26 -17.34 -13.25
C ALA A 141 9.65 -16.02 -13.95
N VAL A 142 9.89 -14.96 -13.17
CA VAL A 142 10.32 -13.66 -13.69
C VAL A 142 11.74 -13.75 -14.28
N ALA A 143 12.67 -14.41 -13.59
CA ALA A 143 14.02 -14.63 -14.10
C ALA A 143 14.03 -15.44 -15.40
N HIS A 144 13.16 -16.45 -15.51
CA HIS A 144 13.02 -17.27 -16.70
C HIS A 144 12.40 -16.49 -17.88
N ASP A 145 11.37 -15.69 -17.64
CA ASP A 145 10.78 -14.79 -18.64
C ASP A 145 11.83 -13.78 -19.16
N ALA A 146 12.63 -13.20 -18.25
CA ALA A 146 13.73 -12.31 -18.64
C ALA A 146 14.78 -13.04 -19.49
N MET A 147 15.20 -14.24 -19.11
CA MET A 147 16.11 -15.06 -19.92
C MET A 147 15.56 -15.27 -21.34
N ASN A 148 14.28 -15.65 -21.48
CA ASN A 148 13.66 -15.88 -22.79
C ASN A 148 13.62 -14.61 -23.65
N LYS A 149 13.31 -13.46 -23.04
CA LYS A 149 13.33 -12.16 -23.74
C LYS A 149 14.73 -11.79 -24.23
N PHE A 150 15.76 -11.95 -23.39
CA PHE A 150 17.15 -11.63 -23.75
C PHE A 150 17.80 -12.62 -24.74
N LEU A 151 17.17 -13.77 -24.98
CA LEU A 151 17.58 -14.71 -26.05
C LEU A 151 16.87 -14.43 -27.38
N SER A 152 15.74 -13.73 -27.34
CA SER A 152 14.89 -13.50 -28.52
C SER A 152 15.18 -12.17 -29.23
N PHE A 153 16.24 -11.47 -28.81
CA PHE A 153 16.83 -10.27 -29.41
C PHE A 153 18.35 -10.45 -29.49
#